data_AF-J9DHG4-F1
#
_entry.id   AF-J9DHG4-F1
#
_cell.length_a   1.000
_cell.length_b   1.000
_cell.length_c   1.000
_cell.angle_alpha   90.00
_cell.angle_beta   90.00
_cell.angle_gamma   90.00
#
_symmetry.space_group_name_H-M   'P 1'
#
loop_
_entity.id
_entity.type
_entity.pdbx_description
1 polymer ?
#
loop_
_entity_poly.entity_id
_entity_poly.type
_entity_poly.pdbx_seq_one_letter_code
_entity_poly.pdbx_strand_id
1 'polypeptide(L)'
;MSRLTTATDVIDALGGTQAVARLLDVGASAVSNYRRLGFPARAYYRLSQACTQRGLDVAEAVFGGLQTLDASQPSQSRFNQPRIGVQEAWIQEARAQETGAMGRLSRFIDSGYEPVTLSILQPSSPFIDRMGAEMQRRLFTFTDPAGEPLCLRPDLTIPTALEHLHRGQEEEKRYCYQGTAFRYQPRGSGKPEEFTQLGIEIIGGPMDNLNQKQANEGEVFEQILKTILAAGVSGFQIVFNDMSYLADRVDTYAFSEAFKSQLKRRLMQSDSLEDIQQTLTTRAQNTAPPPNPLRMNFEETDNIIGRSGAEIMARLDRKQQESRNSAADLAELNRMRADLEKQAAGKAHLPDFARPLVDTATALGCRDNQLVYTPNLGQKMAYYTGLFFEIHVPALQEKRIIASGGRYDDLLHSLGATKPVPAIGGAIALERLQEAK
;
A
#
# COMPACT_ATOMS: atom_id res chain seq x y z
N MET A 1 43.15 26.65 -4.37
CA MET A 1 43.28 25.25 -3.88
C MET A 1 42.70 24.34 -4.95
N SER A 2 43.32 23.19 -5.21
CA SER A 2 42.75 22.19 -6.12
C SER A 2 41.51 21.57 -5.50
N ARG A 3 40.41 21.54 -6.23
CA ARG A 3 39.15 20.92 -5.80
C ARG A 3 39.37 19.43 -5.54
N LEU A 4 39.02 18.95 -4.35
CA LEU A 4 39.15 17.53 -3.98
C LEU A 4 38.02 16.74 -4.62
N THR A 5 38.34 15.75 -5.45
CA THR A 5 37.34 15.04 -6.28
C THR A 5 37.17 13.57 -5.90
N THR A 6 38.00 13.04 -5.00
CA THR A 6 37.91 11.66 -4.53
C THR A 6 37.91 11.56 -3.00
N ALA A 7 37.41 10.42 -2.49
CA ALA A 7 37.47 10.13 -1.05
C ALA A 7 38.91 10.04 -0.54
N THR A 8 39.86 9.59 -1.38
CA THR A 8 41.28 9.54 -1.05
C THR A 8 41.84 10.95 -0.79
N ASP A 9 41.58 11.90 -1.69
CA ASP A 9 42.05 13.28 -1.56
C ASP A 9 41.50 13.96 -0.31
N VAL A 10 40.22 13.69 0.00
CA VAL A 10 39.58 14.19 1.23
C VAL A 10 40.18 13.56 2.48
N ILE A 11 40.46 12.25 2.48
CA ILE A 11 41.09 11.59 3.63
C ILE A 11 42.48 12.17 3.88
N ASP A 12 43.26 12.40 2.84
CA ASP A 12 44.61 12.94 2.96
C ASP A 12 44.60 14.40 3.43
N ALA A 13 43.70 15.23 2.87
CA ALA A 13 43.51 16.62 3.30
C ALA A 13 42.98 16.74 4.75
N LEU A 14 42.26 15.73 5.25
CA LEU A 14 41.77 15.69 6.64
C LEU A 14 42.81 15.14 7.64
N GLY A 15 44.03 14.82 7.20
CA GLY A 15 45.13 14.36 8.06
C GLY A 15 45.30 12.85 8.09
N GLY A 16 44.81 12.16 7.05
CA GLY A 16 45.02 10.74 6.81
C GLY A 16 44.07 9.82 7.58
N THR A 17 44.28 8.51 7.36
CA THR A 17 43.37 7.44 7.78
C THR A 17 43.07 7.45 9.28
N GLN A 18 44.07 7.71 10.14
CA GLN A 18 43.90 7.73 11.59
C GLN A 18 43.12 8.97 12.09
N ALA A 19 43.30 10.12 11.44
CA ALA A 19 42.57 11.34 11.80
C ALA A 19 41.08 11.22 11.44
N VAL A 20 40.79 10.69 10.25
CA VAL A 20 39.43 10.45 9.79
C VAL A 20 38.74 9.34 10.59
N ALA A 21 39.48 8.30 10.99
CA ALA A 21 38.96 7.23 11.85
C ALA A 21 38.46 7.79 13.19
N ARG A 22 39.25 8.65 13.83
CA ARG A 22 38.86 9.35 15.06
C ARG A 22 37.70 10.31 14.85
N LEU A 23 37.69 11.06 13.75
CA LEU A 23 36.61 12.00 13.43
C LEU A 23 35.25 11.30 13.27
N LEU A 24 35.26 10.10 12.70
CA LEU A 24 34.05 9.33 12.40
C LEU A 24 33.68 8.32 13.48
N ASP A 25 34.52 8.16 14.51
CA ASP A 25 34.38 7.12 15.53
C ASP A 25 34.28 5.71 14.93
N VAL A 26 35.22 5.39 14.03
CA VAL A 26 35.32 4.09 13.33
C VAL A 26 36.76 3.58 13.33
N GLY A 27 36.94 2.28 13.08
CA GLY A 27 38.27 1.69 12.94
C GLY A 27 39.01 2.18 11.67
N ALA A 28 40.34 2.23 11.73
CA ALA A 28 41.19 2.61 10.60
C ALA A 28 41.02 1.71 9.36
N SER A 29 40.64 0.45 9.56
CA SER A 29 40.29 -0.49 8.49
C SER A 29 39.06 -0.04 7.69
N ALA A 30 38.05 0.55 8.35
CA ALA A 30 36.87 1.09 7.68
C ALA A 30 37.23 2.29 6.80
N VAL A 31 38.13 3.16 7.28
CA VAL A 31 38.61 4.32 6.50
C VAL A 31 39.46 3.89 5.31
N SER A 32 40.23 2.81 5.44
CA SER A 32 40.94 2.21 4.30
C SER A 32 39.98 1.75 3.21
N ASN A 33 38.83 1.15 3.58
CA ASN A 33 37.79 0.79 2.63
C ASN A 33 37.15 2.01 1.94
N TYR A 34 37.02 3.15 2.63
CA TYR A 34 36.45 4.37 2.05
C TYR A 34 37.31 4.96 0.94
N ARG A 35 38.64 4.78 0.98
CA ARG A 35 39.53 5.19 -0.13
C ARG A 35 39.16 4.51 -1.44
N ARG A 36 38.68 3.26 -1.37
CA ARG A 36 38.32 2.45 -2.54
C ARG A 36 36.85 2.56 -2.92
N LEU A 37 35.96 2.60 -1.92
CA LEU A 37 34.50 2.46 -2.13
C LEU A 37 33.74 3.78 -1.99
N GLY A 38 34.42 4.87 -1.65
CA GLY A 38 33.78 6.13 -1.27
C GLY A 38 33.31 6.13 0.19
N PHE A 39 32.93 7.30 0.68
CA PHE A 39 32.40 7.43 2.03
C PHE A 39 30.94 6.91 2.10
N PRO A 40 30.53 6.28 3.21
CA PRO A 40 29.13 5.93 3.42
C PRO A 40 28.31 7.18 3.76
N ALA A 41 27.02 7.19 3.41
CA ALA A 41 26.14 8.35 3.59
C ALA A 41 26.12 8.91 5.02
N ARG A 42 26.19 8.03 6.03
CA ARG A 42 26.27 8.40 7.45
C ARG A 42 27.48 9.27 7.82
N ALA A 43 28.54 9.26 7.01
CA ALA A 43 29.77 10.02 7.24
C ALA A 43 29.76 11.40 6.55
N TYR A 44 28.85 11.66 5.60
CA TYR A 44 28.86 12.86 4.76
C TYR A 44 28.77 14.14 5.57
N TYR A 45 27.83 14.22 6.51
CA TYR A 45 27.63 15.43 7.32
C TYR A 45 28.88 15.81 8.13
N ARG A 46 29.46 14.84 8.85
CA ARG A 46 30.66 15.07 9.69
C ARG A 46 31.89 15.42 8.86
N LEU A 47 32.09 14.74 7.72
CA LEU A 47 33.20 15.03 6.83
C LEU A 47 33.04 16.38 6.14
N SER A 48 31.83 16.71 5.68
CA SER A 48 31.53 18.02 5.08
C SER A 48 31.80 19.14 6.08
N GLN A 49 31.35 19.02 7.34
CA GLN A 49 31.65 20.02 8.36
C GLN A 49 33.16 20.16 8.62
N ALA A 50 33.88 19.05 8.71
CA ALA A 50 35.33 19.08 8.92
C ALA A 50 36.08 19.71 7.73
N CYS A 51 35.62 19.46 6.50
CA CYS A 51 36.15 20.09 5.29
C CYS A 51 35.88 21.59 5.27
N THR A 52 34.66 22.02 5.60
CA THR A 52 34.29 23.45 5.69
C THR A 52 35.11 24.18 6.75
N GLN A 53 35.29 23.58 7.93
CA GLN A 53 36.11 24.16 9.01
C GLN A 53 37.58 24.35 8.61
N ARG A 54 38.08 23.53 7.68
CA ARG A 54 39.45 23.62 7.15
C ARG A 54 39.55 24.40 5.84
N GLY A 55 38.45 24.98 5.36
CA GLY A 55 38.41 25.72 4.09
C GLY A 55 38.71 24.87 2.86
N LEU A 56 38.42 23.56 2.91
CA LEU A 56 38.65 22.64 1.80
C LEU A 56 37.53 22.73 0.76
N ASP A 57 37.88 22.93 -0.50
CA ASP A 57 36.96 22.85 -1.64
C ASP A 57 36.82 21.39 -2.09
N VAL A 58 35.63 20.81 -1.91
CA VAL A 58 35.33 19.40 -2.20
C VAL A 58 34.22 19.31 -3.24
N ALA A 59 34.40 18.45 -4.24
CA ALA A 59 33.36 18.16 -5.22
C ALA A 59 32.17 17.45 -4.55
N GLU A 60 30.96 17.87 -4.90
CA GLU A 60 29.72 17.36 -4.30
C GLU A 60 29.58 15.83 -4.46
N ALA A 61 30.06 15.28 -5.58
CA ALA A 61 30.09 13.85 -5.86
C ALA A 61 30.85 13.02 -4.81
N VAL A 62 31.80 13.61 -4.07
CA VAL A 62 32.56 12.89 -3.01
C VAL A 62 31.68 12.56 -1.80
N PHE A 63 30.65 13.37 -1.56
CA PHE A 63 29.65 13.17 -0.52
C PHE A 63 28.28 12.76 -1.09
N GLY A 64 28.31 12.02 -2.21
CA GLY A 64 27.09 11.47 -2.81
C GLY A 64 26.20 12.51 -3.47
N GLY A 65 26.78 13.61 -4.00
CA GLY A 65 26.05 14.60 -4.79
C GLY A 65 25.13 13.94 -5.82
N LEU A 66 24.01 14.59 -6.13
CA LEU A 66 23.03 14.12 -7.11
C LEU A 66 23.76 13.74 -8.40
N GLN A 67 23.96 12.44 -8.63
CA GLN A 67 24.31 11.97 -9.95
C GLN A 67 23.15 12.43 -10.84
N THR A 68 23.42 13.32 -11.78
CA THR A 68 22.55 13.49 -12.93
C THR A 68 22.51 12.14 -13.60
N LEU A 69 21.48 11.36 -13.27
CA LEU A 69 21.14 10.14 -13.96
C LEU A 69 21.07 10.50 -15.44
N ASP A 70 21.94 9.91 -16.23
CA ASP A 70 21.91 10.04 -17.68
C ASP A 70 20.55 9.48 -18.14
N ALA A 71 19.62 10.38 -18.47
CA ALA A 71 18.25 10.05 -18.87
C ALA A 71 18.19 9.21 -20.16
N SER A 72 19.34 8.97 -20.80
CA SER A 72 19.48 8.14 -22.00
C SER A 72 19.69 6.65 -21.71
N GLN A 73 19.97 6.24 -20.46
CA GLN A 73 20.05 4.82 -20.13
C GLN A 73 18.68 4.30 -19.65
N PRO A 74 18.09 3.31 -20.34
CA PRO A 74 16.87 2.69 -19.83
C PRO A 74 17.17 2.07 -18.47
N SER A 75 16.40 2.47 -17.46
CA SER A 75 16.30 1.79 -16.17
C SER A 75 15.88 0.34 -16.42
N GLN A 76 16.85 -0.55 -16.63
CA GLN A 76 16.62 -1.97 -16.54
C GLN A 76 16.59 -2.32 -15.06
N SER A 77 15.42 -2.12 -14.44
CA SER A 77 15.18 -2.59 -13.07
C SER A 77 15.54 -4.06 -13.00
N ARG A 78 16.62 -4.39 -12.28
CA ARG A 78 17.09 -5.77 -12.07
C ARG A 78 16.07 -6.62 -11.30
N PHE A 79 15.04 -5.98 -10.73
CA PHE A 79 13.95 -6.62 -10.01
C PHE A 79 12.86 -7.20 -10.91
N ASN A 80 12.87 -6.87 -12.21
CA ASN A 80 11.99 -7.43 -13.22
C ASN A 80 12.56 -8.69 -13.90
N GLN A 81 13.62 -9.32 -13.38
CA GLN A 81 14.01 -10.64 -13.87
C GLN A 81 13.16 -11.71 -13.17
N PRO A 82 12.25 -12.38 -13.89
CA PRO A 82 11.40 -13.38 -13.28
C PRO A 82 12.26 -14.61 -12.93
N ARG A 83 12.13 -15.12 -11.71
CA ARG A 83 12.73 -16.41 -11.33
C ARG A 83 11.85 -17.55 -11.83
N ILE A 84 11.74 -17.69 -13.16
CA ILE A 84 10.87 -18.68 -13.83
C ILE A 84 11.36 -20.13 -13.64
N GLY A 85 12.58 -20.34 -13.15
CA GLY A 85 13.20 -21.68 -13.08
C GLY A 85 12.71 -22.64 -11.99
N VAL A 86 11.72 -22.28 -11.17
CA VAL A 86 11.24 -23.15 -10.06
C VAL A 86 9.85 -23.75 -10.35
N GLN A 87 9.17 -23.37 -11.43
CA GLN A 87 7.74 -23.63 -11.61
C GLN A 87 7.33 -25.11 -11.67
N GLU A 88 7.94 -25.96 -12.50
CA GLU A 88 7.43 -27.34 -12.67
C GLU A 88 7.64 -28.23 -11.45
N ALA A 89 8.84 -28.23 -10.86
CA ALA A 89 9.12 -29.06 -9.68
C ALA A 89 8.27 -28.65 -8.48
N TRP A 90 8.04 -27.36 -8.29
CA TRP A 90 7.25 -26.82 -7.19
C TRP A 90 5.75 -27.06 -7.39
N ILE A 91 5.26 -27.02 -8.63
CA ILE A 91 3.87 -27.40 -8.95
C ILE A 91 3.63 -28.89 -8.71
N GLN A 92 4.59 -29.75 -9.09
CA GLN A 92 4.50 -31.19 -8.82
C GLN A 92 4.52 -31.48 -7.32
N GLU A 93 5.38 -30.79 -6.57
CA GLU A 93 5.42 -30.89 -5.10
C GLU A 93 4.14 -30.36 -4.45
N ALA A 94 3.56 -29.27 -4.99
CA ALA A 94 2.29 -28.74 -4.53
C ALA A 94 1.12 -29.71 -4.75
N ARG A 95 1.11 -30.39 -5.90
CA ARG A 95 0.11 -31.43 -6.22
C ARG A 95 0.28 -32.71 -5.40
N ALA A 96 1.50 -33.03 -4.97
CA ALA A 96 1.79 -34.22 -4.16
C ALA A 96 1.38 -34.07 -2.68
N GLN A 97 1.24 -32.85 -2.18
CA GLN A 97 0.82 -32.59 -0.80
C GLN A 97 -0.70 -32.36 -0.72
N GLU A 98 -1.47 -33.36 -0.31
CA GLU A 98 -2.93 -33.23 -0.15
C GLU A 98 -3.35 -32.35 1.05
N THR A 99 -2.46 -32.15 2.02
CA THR A 99 -2.74 -31.39 3.26
C THR A 99 -1.71 -30.28 3.48
N GLY A 100 -2.14 -29.15 4.02
CA GLY A 100 -1.25 -28.02 4.33
C GLY A 100 -1.34 -26.86 3.33
N ALA A 101 -0.32 -26.00 3.31
CA ALA A 101 -0.30 -24.78 2.49
C ALA A 101 -0.22 -25.10 0.99
N MET A 102 0.64 -26.05 0.64
CA MET A 102 0.83 -26.54 -0.74
C MET A 102 -0.41 -27.21 -1.31
N GLY A 103 -1.11 -28.05 -0.54
CA GLY A 103 -2.39 -28.64 -0.95
C GLY A 103 -3.54 -27.64 -1.10
N ARG A 104 -3.40 -26.44 -0.54
CA ARG A 104 -4.35 -25.34 -0.80
C ARG A 104 -4.01 -24.61 -2.10
N LEU A 105 -2.73 -24.42 -2.40
CA LEU A 105 -2.27 -23.83 -3.66
C LEU A 105 -2.65 -24.70 -4.87
N SER A 106 -2.50 -26.03 -4.77
CA SER A 106 -2.89 -26.96 -5.84
C SER A 106 -4.36 -26.84 -6.22
N ARG A 107 -5.24 -26.58 -5.25
CA ARG A 107 -6.68 -26.39 -5.49
C ARG A 107 -7.00 -25.16 -6.37
N PHE A 108 -6.21 -24.09 -6.27
CA PHE A 108 -6.31 -22.95 -7.19
C PHE A 108 -5.76 -23.30 -8.58
N ILE A 109 -4.66 -24.03 -8.65
CA ILE A 109 -4.09 -24.50 -9.92
C ILE A 109 -5.11 -25.37 -10.67
N ASP A 110 -5.76 -26.29 -9.97
CA ASP A 110 -6.80 -27.16 -10.54
C ASP A 110 -8.06 -26.38 -10.95
N SER A 111 -8.28 -25.20 -10.36
CA SER A 111 -9.32 -24.24 -10.75
C SER A 111 -8.90 -23.30 -11.89
N GLY A 112 -7.73 -23.51 -12.50
CA GLY A 112 -7.27 -22.75 -13.66
C GLY A 112 -6.42 -21.51 -13.35
N TYR A 113 -5.96 -21.33 -12.11
CA TYR A 113 -5.04 -20.23 -11.76
C TYR A 113 -3.58 -20.61 -12.04
N GLU A 114 -2.86 -19.71 -12.72
CA GLU A 114 -1.44 -19.87 -13.01
C GLU A 114 -0.58 -19.49 -11.78
N PRO A 115 0.29 -20.37 -11.29
CA PRO A 115 1.15 -20.07 -10.14
C PRO A 115 2.28 -19.09 -10.53
N VAL A 116 2.38 -18.00 -9.80
CA VAL A 116 3.45 -17.00 -9.95
C VAL A 116 4.39 -17.00 -8.75
N THR A 117 5.70 -16.90 -9.03
CA THR A 117 6.74 -16.74 -8.01
C THR A 117 7.25 -15.32 -8.04
N LEU A 118 7.01 -14.59 -6.96
CA LEU A 118 7.29 -13.16 -6.87
C LEU A 118 8.57 -12.93 -6.05
N SER A 119 9.36 -11.92 -6.40
CA SER A 119 10.54 -11.54 -5.62
C SER A 119 10.14 -10.93 -4.27
N ILE A 120 10.86 -11.27 -3.20
CA ILE A 120 10.66 -10.67 -1.87
C ILE A 120 11.10 -9.20 -1.87
N LEU A 121 12.24 -8.95 -2.50
CA LEU A 121 12.80 -7.62 -2.64
C LEU A 121 12.11 -6.90 -3.81
N GLN A 122 11.61 -5.70 -3.54
CA GLN A 122 10.85 -4.91 -4.50
C GLN A 122 11.31 -3.44 -4.50
N PRO A 123 11.13 -2.71 -5.60
CA PRO A 123 11.21 -1.25 -5.57
C PRO A 123 10.14 -0.68 -4.64
N SER A 124 10.50 0.32 -3.84
CA SER A 124 9.59 0.85 -2.80
C SER A 124 8.49 1.77 -3.32
N SER A 125 8.74 2.53 -4.41
CA SER A 125 7.78 3.53 -4.93
C SER A 125 6.38 2.97 -5.21
N PRO A 126 6.21 1.83 -5.91
CA PRO A 126 4.89 1.22 -6.12
C PRO A 126 4.06 1.03 -4.85
N PHE A 127 4.70 0.69 -3.73
CA PHE A 127 4.03 0.46 -2.46
C PHE A 127 3.76 1.76 -1.71
N ILE A 128 4.75 2.66 -1.70
CA ILE A 128 4.61 3.98 -1.10
C ILE A 128 3.45 4.71 -1.77
N ASP A 129 3.38 4.73 -3.09
CA ASP A 129 2.41 5.55 -3.80
C ASP A 129 0.97 5.00 -3.75
N ARG A 130 0.79 3.69 -3.46
CA ARG A 130 -0.51 3.01 -3.66
C ARG A 130 -1.15 2.40 -2.43
N MET A 131 -0.39 2.04 -1.39
CA MET A 131 -0.97 1.33 -0.24
C MET A 131 -1.63 2.25 0.80
N GLY A 132 -1.43 3.57 0.70
CA GLY A 132 -1.97 4.55 1.64
C GLY A 132 -1.08 4.77 2.88
N ALA A 133 -1.35 5.88 3.59
CA ALA A 133 -0.45 6.39 4.64
C ALA A 133 -0.29 5.45 5.85
N GLU A 134 -1.32 4.67 6.20
CA GLU A 134 -1.24 3.69 7.30
C GLU A 134 -0.26 2.57 6.94
N MET A 135 -0.40 2.00 5.74
CA MET A 135 0.44 0.89 5.29
C MET A 135 1.87 1.33 4.97
N GLN A 136 2.05 2.55 4.45
CA GLN A 136 3.36 3.16 4.25
C GLN A 136 4.23 3.14 5.52
N ARG A 137 3.63 3.45 6.68
CA ARG A 137 4.32 3.45 7.98
C ARG A 137 4.73 2.05 8.44
N ARG A 138 4.21 1.01 7.77
CA ARG A 138 4.44 -0.40 8.09
C ARG A 138 5.38 -1.09 7.11
N LEU A 139 5.91 -0.37 6.11
CA LEU A 139 6.87 -0.88 5.15
C LEU A 139 8.27 -1.03 5.79
N PHE A 140 8.93 -2.15 5.54
CA PHE A 140 10.37 -2.25 5.74
C PHE A 140 11.09 -1.71 4.50
N THR A 141 11.55 -0.47 4.58
CA THR A 141 12.28 0.21 3.49
C THR A 141 13.77 0.29 3.78
N PHE A 142 14.57 0.27 2.73
CA PHE A 142 16.02 0.43 2.80
C PHE A 142 16.55 0.96 1.47
N THR A 143 17.78 1.43 1.47
CA THR A 143 18.45 1.91 0.26
C THR A 143 19.56 0.94 -0.07
N ASP A 144 19.62 0.51 -1.33
CA ASP A 144 20.71 -0.35 -1.79
C ASP A 144 22.03 0.43 -1.91
N PRO A 145 23.18 -0.25 -2.11
CA PRO A 145 24.46 0.43 -2.28
C PRO A 145 24.55 1.37 -3.50
N ALA A 146 23.66 1.22 -4.49
CA ALA A 146 23.58 2.08 -5.66
C ALA A 146 22.67 3.31 -5.44
N GLY A 147 22.02 3.42 -4.28
CA GLY A 147 21.12 4.53 -3.94
C GLY A 147 19.65 4.27 -4.27
N GLU A 148 19.28 3.08 -4.74
CA GLU A 148 17.91 2.74 -5.10
C GLU A 148 17.08 2.43 -3.84
N PRO A 149 15.90 3.06 -3.66
CA PRO A 149 15.05 2.81 -2.51
C PRO A 149 14.22 1.53 -2.72
N LEU A 150 14.49 0.52 -1.91
CA LEU A 150 13.86 -0.79 -1.94
C LEU A 150 12.99 -1.03 -0.71
N CYS A 151 12.15 -2.06 -0.79
CA CYS A 151 11.43 -2.58 0.36
C CYS A 151 11.31 -4.11 0.31
N LEU A 152 11.07 -4.70 1.48
CA LEU A 152 10.50 -6.04 1.54
C LEU A 152 9.01 -5.95 1.17
N ARG A 153 8.52 -6.85 0.31
CA ARG A 153 7.12 -6.83 -0.12
C ARG A 153 6.17 -6.94 1.09
N PRO A 154 5.22 -6.02 1.25
CA PRO A 154 4.20 -6.05 2.30
C PRO A 154 2.95 -6.86 1.93
N ASP A 155 2.73 -7.12 0.65
CA ASP A 155 1.74 -8.02 0.09
C ASP A 155 2.26 -8.66 -1.20
N LEU A 156 1.47 -9.53 -1.81
CA LEU A 156 1.77 -10.16 -3.10
C LEU A 156 0.90 -9.63 -4.26
N THR A 157 -0.09 -8.78 -3.98
CA THR A 157 -0.98 -8.21 -5.00
C THR A 157 -0.24 -7.24 -5.91
N ILE A 158 0.48 -6.25 -5.36
CA ILE A 158 1.26 -5.29 -6.18
C ILE A 158 2.36 -6.01 -6.99
N PRO A 159 3.16 -6.93 -6.40
CA PRO A 159 4.11 -7.72 -7.18
C PRO A 159 3.45 -8.54 -8.31
N THR A 160 2.25 -9.10 -8.09
CA THR A 160 1.52 -9.84 -9.14
C THR A 160 1.07 -8.90 -10.26
N ALA A 161 0.59 -7.71 -9.93
CA ALA A 161 0.23 -6.70 -10.92
C ALA A 161 1.46 -6.25 -11.76
N LEU A 162 2.61 -6.04 -11.12
CA LEU A 162 3.86 -5.72 -11.82
C LEU A 162 4.32 -6.86 -12.74
N GLU A 163 4.21 -8.11 -12.30
CA GLU A 163 4.52 -9.29 -13.11
C GLU A 163 3.59 -9.38 -14.34
N HIS A 164 2.28 -9.15 -14.17
CA HIS A 164 1.32 -9.12 -15.28
C HIS A 164 1.68 -8.05 -16.33
N LEU A 165 2.03 -6.84 -15.87
CA LEU A 165 2.47 -5.75 -16.76
C LEU A 165 3.78 -6.09 -17.47
N HIS A 166 4.73 -6.69 -16.76
CA HIS A 166 6.01 -7.10 -17.33
C HIS A 166 5.85 -8.12 -18.46
N ARG A 167 4.90 -9.05 -18.31
CA ARG A 167 4.56 -10.04 -19.33
C ARG A 167 3.81 -9.48 -20.54
N GLY A 168 3.39 -8.21 -20.50
CA GLY A 168 2.64 -7.58 -21.59
C GLY A 168 1.32 -8.28 -21.90
N GLN A 169 0.66 -8.85 -20.89
CA GLN A 169 -0.60 -9.56 -21.08
C GLN A 169 -1.74 -8.56 -21.29
N GLU A 170 -2.53 -8.75 -22.34
CA GLU A 170 -3.71 -7.93 -22.62
C GLU A 170 -5.03 -8.65 -22.31
N GLU A 171 -4.97 -9.98 -22.22
CA GLU A 171 -6.12 -10.84 -21.90
C GLU A 171 -6.36 -10.92 -20.39
N GLU A 172 -7.60 -11.29 -20.01
CA GLU A 172 -7.90 -11.67 -18.63
C GLU A 172 -7.09 -12.91 -18.23
N LYS A 173 -6.34 -12.82 -17.12
CA LYS A 173 -5.54 -13.91 -16.55
C LYS A 173 -5.89 -14.14 -15.08
N ARG A 174 -5.75 -15.40 -14.68
CA ARG A 174 -5.94 -15.91 -13.33
C ARG A 174 -4.57 -16.28 -12.77
N TYR A 175 -4.13 -15.63 -11.70
CA TYR A 175 -2.87 -15.91 -11.02
C TYR A 175 -3.11 -16.43 -9.62
N CYS A 176 -2.31 -17.38 -9.17
CA CYS A 176 -2.25 -17.78 -7.76
C CYS A 176 -0.82 -17.67 -7.23
N TYR A 177 -0.70 -17.45 -5.93
CA TYR A 177 0.59 -17.38 -5.28
C TYR A 177 0.53 -17.94 -3.86
N GLN A 178 1.69 -18.41 -3.42
CA GLN A 178 1.99 -18.56 -2.01
C GLN A 178 3.34 -17.90 -1.74
N GLY A 179 3.41 -17.03 -0.74
CA GLY A 179 4.68 -16.45 -0.36
C GLY A 179 4.63 -15.58 0.88
N THR A 180 5.82 -15.34 1.44
CA THR A 180 6.01 -14.53 2.64
C THR A 180 5.86 -13.05 2.34
N ALA A 181 5.16 -12.33 3.21
CA ALA A 181 5.00 -10.88 3.22
C ALA A 181 5.50 -10.29 4.55
N PHE A 182 5.93 -9.04 4.51
CA PHE A 182 6.60 -8.37 5.64
C PHE A 182 5.93 -7.05 5.99
N ARG A 183 5.49 -6.87 7.23
CA ARG A 183 4.90 -5.62 7.72
C ARG A 183 5.40 -5.33 9.11
N TYR A 184 5.92 -4.12 9.34
CA TYR A 184 6.22 -3.65 10.69
C TYR A 184 4.93 -3.63 11.53
N GLN A 185 5.06 -4.08 12.77
CA GLN A 185 3.96 -4.10 13.73
C GLN A 185 4.37 -3.33 15.00
N PRO A 186 3.47 -2.53 15.58
CA PRO A 186 3.73 -1.94 16.89
C PRO A 186 4.08 -3.03 17.92
N ARG A 187 5.07 -2.75 18.77
CA ARG A 187 5.49 -3.65 19.86
C ARG A 187 4.28 -3.97 20.75
N GLY A 188 4.11 -5.26 21.07
CA GLY A 188 3.01 -5.72 21.91
C GLY A 188 1.69 -5.96 21.17
N SER A 189 1.60 -5.72 19.85
CA SER A 189 0.38 -5.98 19.07
C SER A 189 0.05 -7.47 18.88
N GLY A 190 0.99 -8.36 19.17
CA GLY A 190 0.85 -9.81 18.96
C GLY A 190 0.81 -10.25 17.49
N LYS A 191 0.85 -9.31 16.54
CA LYS A 191 0.83 -9.60 15.09
C LYS A 191 2.25 -9.96 14.64
N PRO A 192 2.41 -10.96 13.76
CA PRO A 192 3.72 -11.26 13.19
C PRO A 192 4.14 -10.17 12.21
N GLU A 193 5.44 -9.89 12.17
CA GLU A 193 6.04 -9.00 11.18
C GLU A 193 6.33 -9.71 9.85
N GLU A 194 6.53 -11.03 9.91
CA GLU A 194 6.71 -11.93 8.78
C GLU A 194 5.58 -12.97 8.79
N PHE A 195 4.84 -13.09 7.68
CA PHE A 195 3.70 -14.01 7.58
C PHE A 195 3.49 -14.47 6.14
N THR A 196 2.83 -15.60 5.95
CA THR A 196 2.63 -16.22 4.65
C THR A 196 1.24 -15.91 4.11
N GLN A 197 1.19 -15.36 2.90
CA GLN A 197 -0.05 -15.20 2.16
C GLN A 197 -0.20 -16.31 1.13
N LEU A 198 -1.41 -16.85 1.05
CA LEU A 198 -1.89 -17.69 -0.04
C LEU A 198 -3.03 -16.92 -0.71
N GLY A 199 -2.89 -16.59 -1.98
CA GLY A 199 -3.86 -15.73 -2.65
C GLY A 199 -4.00 -15.99 -4.14
N ILE A 200 -4.98 -15.30 -4.71
CA ILE A 200 -5.37 -15.35 -6.11
C ILE A 200 -5.66 -13.93 -6.61
N GLU A 201 -5.42 -13.70 -7.90
CA GLU A 201 -5.69 -12.45 -8.59
C GLU A 201 -6.31 -12.77 -9.96
N ILE A 202 -7.37 -12.06 -10.33
CA ILE A 202 -7.93 -12.01 -11.68
C ILE A 202 -7.63 -10.62 -12.23
N ILE A 203 -6.86 -10.55 -13.31
CA ILE A 203 -6.36 -9.30 -13.88
C ILE A 203 -6.65 -9.26 -15.38
N GLY A 204 -7.25 -8.17 -15.85
CA GLY A 204 -7.61 -7.98 -17.26
C GLY A 204 -9.10 -8.18 -17.52
N GLY A 205 -9.48 -8.03 -18.79
CA GLY A 205 -10.87 -8.07 -19.22
C GLY A 205 -11.49 -6.69 -19.52
N PRO A 206 -12.76 -6.64 -19.94
CA PRO A 206 -13.44 -5.40 -20.34
C PRO A 206 -13.86 -4.53 -19.13
N MET A 207 -13.37 -3.29 -19.07
CA MET A 207 -13.65 -2.32 -17.98
C MET A 207 -15.14 -2.04 -17.75
N ASP A 208 -15.91 -1.93 -18.82
CA ASP A 208 -17.32 -1.52 -18.78
C ASP A 208 -18.31 -2.69 -18.62
N ASN A 209 -17.80 -3.92 -18.48
CA ASN A 209 -18.65 -5.11 -18.33
C ASN A 209 -18.89 -5.42 -16.85
N LEU A 210 -19.96 -4.84 -16.28
CA LEU A 210 -20.33 -5.05 -14.89
C LEU A 210 -20.59 -6.53 -14.57
N ASN A 211 -21.24 -7.28 -15.47
CA ASN A 211 -21.56 -8.70 -15.25
C ASN A 211 -20.28 -9.54 -15.13
N GLN A 212 -19.28 -9.29 -15.97
CA GLN A 212 -17.99 -9.98 -15.87
C GLN A 212 -17.26 -9.59 -14.57
N LYS A 213 -17.29 -8.31 -14.19
CA LYS A 213 -16.66 -7.86 -12.93
C LYS A 213 -17.30 -8.54 -11.71
N GLN A 214 -18.63 -8.63 -11.68
CA GLN A 214 -19.38 -9.33 -10.64
C GLN A 214 -19.14 -10.84 -10.65
N ALA A 215 -19.00 -11.46 -11.82
CA ALA A 215 -18.62 -12.87 -11.92
C ALA A 215 -17.22 -13.12 -11.33
N ASN A 216 -16.24 -12.26 -11.64
CA ASN A 216 -14.88 -12.35 -11.12
C ASN A 216 -14.85 -12.11 -9.58
N GLU A 217 -15.72 -11.23 -9.06
CA GLU A 217 -15.92 -11.02 -7.62
C GLU A 217 -16.43 -12.27 -6.91
N GLY A 218 -17.46 -12.91 -7.49
CA GLY A 218 -17.97 -14.19 -7.02
C GLY A 218 -16.90 -15.28 -7.03
N GLU A 219 -16.16 -15.43 -8.14
CA GLU A 219 -15.12 -16.45 -8.33
C GLU A 219 -14.00 -16.32 -7.28
N VAL A 220 -13.44 -15.12 -7.11
CA VAL A 220 -12.39 -14.87 -6.12
C VAL A 220 -12.90 -15.16 -4.70
N PHE A 221 -14.08 -14.64 -4.35
CA PHE A 221 -14.64 -14.86 -3.03
C PHE A 221 -14.93 -16.34 -2.76
N GLU A 222 -15.48 -17.06 -3.74
CA GLU A 222 -15.79 -18.48 -3.67
C GLU A 222 -14.54 -19.31 -3.38
N GLN A 223 -13.45 -19.08 -4.12
CA GLN A 223 -12.19 -19.81 -3.96
C GLN A 223 -11.55 -19.58 -2.59
N ILE A 224 -11.57 -18.34 -2.10
CA ILE A 224 -11.09 -18.00 -0.76
C ILE A 224 -11.95 -18.68 0.31
N LEU A 225 -13.28 -18.59 0.20
CA LEU A 225 -14.20 -19.16 1.19
C LEU A 225 -14.15 -20.70 1.20
N LYS A 226 -14.11 -21.36 0.04
CA LYS A 226 -13.89 -22.81 -0.08
C LYS A 226 -12.61 -23.25 0.62
N THR A 227 -11.54 -22.47 0.48
CA THR A 227 -10.25 -22.77 1.12
C THR A 227 -10.34 -22.68 2.64
N ILE A 228 -11.06 -21.70 3.17
CA ILE A 228 -11.28 -21.50 4.61
C ILE A 228 -12.18 -22.60 5.20
N LEU A 229 -13.29 -22.91 4.53
CA LEU A 229 -14.22 -23.98 4.95
C LEU A 229 -13.52 -25.34 4.96
N ALA A 230 -12.76 -25.65 3.91
CA ALA A 230 -11.98 -26.88 3.84
C ALA A 230 -10.84 -26.95 4.87
N ALA A 231 -10.41 -25.81 5.43
CA ALA A 231 -9.47 -25.79 6.54
C ALA A 231 -10.13 -26.15 7.89
N GLY A 232 -11.46 -26.18 7.96
CA GLY A 232 -12.24 -26.51 9.16
C GLY A 232 -12.68 -25.30 9.98
N VAL A 233 -12.49 -24.08 9.49
CA VAL A 233 -12.84 -22.86 10.24
C VAL A 233 -14.35 -22.63 10.16
N SER A 234 -15.01 -22.54 11.32
CA SER A 234 -16.47 -22.38 11.42
C SER A 234 -16.91 -21.10 12.16
N GLY A 235 -16.07 -20.57 13.05
CA GLY A 235 -16.35 -19.38 13.87
C GLY A 235 -16.00 -18.05 13.19
N PHE A 236 -16.46 -17.83 11.95
CA PHE A 236 -16.11 -16.64 11.18
C PHE A 236 -17.31 -15.77 10.78
N GLN A 237 -17.02 -14.51 10.49
CA GLN A 237 -17.89 -13.50 9.90
C GLN A 237 -17.27 -13.01 8.59
N ILE A 238 -18.11 -12.83 7.57
CA ILE A 238 -17.77 -12.24 6.29
C ILE A 238 -18.21 -10.77 6.36
N VAL A 239 -17.23 -9.88 6.43
CA VAL A 239 -17.42 -8.44 6.48
C VAL A 239 -17.18 -7.89 5.08
N PHE A 240 -18.08 -7.07 4.54
CA PHE A 240 -17.94 -6.55 3.18
C PHE A 240 -18.54 -5.16 3.01
N ASN A 241 -18.05 -4.44 2.00
CA ASN A 241 -18.54 -3.13 1.58
C ASN A 241 -18.07 -2.84 0.14
N ASP A 242 -18.48 -1.71 -0.44
CA ASP A 242 -18.04 -1.22 -1.74
C ASP A 242 -17.71 0.28 -1.67
N MET A 243 -16.58 0.67 -2.25
CA MET A 243 -16.09 2.05 -2.21
C MET A 243 -16.90 3.02 -3.07
N SER A 244 -17.35 2.56 -4.25
CA SER A 244 -18.16 3.39 -5.15
C SER A 244 -19.52 3.68 -4.51
N TYR A 245 -20.09 2.71 -3.80
CA TYR A 245 -21.38 2.87 -3.15
C TYR A 245 -21.42 4.01 -2.13
N LEU A 246 -20.40 4.11 -1.27
CA LEU A 246 -20.36 5.19 -0.28
C LEU A 246 -20.10 6.55 -0.95
N ALA A 247 -19.22 6.60 -1.95
CA ALA A 247 -18.92 7.81 -2.70
C ALA A 247 -20.13 8.36 -3.47
N ASP A 248 -20.90 7.49 -4.12
CA ASP A 248 -22.14 7.84 -4.82
C ASP A 248 -23.21 8.33 -3.84
N ARG A 249 -23.31 7.69 -2.66
CA ARG A 249 -24.23 8.14 -1.62
C ARG A 249 -23.90 9.53 -1.10
N VAL A 250 -22.64 9.95 -1.04
CA VAL A 250 -22.28 11.33 -0.64
C VAL A 250 -23.01 12.35 -1.51
N ASP A 251 -23.24 12.08 -2.79
CA ASP A 251 -23.94 13.01 -3.68
C ASP A 251 -25.45 13.09 -3.43
N THR A 252 -26.03 12.10 -2.75
CA THR A 252 -27.47 12.07 -2.41
C THR A 252 -27.83 12.93 -1.20
N TYR A 253 -26.85 13.33 -0.40
CA TYR A 253 -27.02 14.14 0.80
C TYR A 253 -26.78 15.62 0.52
N ALA A 254 -27.41 16.49 1.32
CA ALA A 254 -27.39 17.94 1.15
C ALA A 254 -26.10 18.59 1.72
N PHE A 255 -24.94 18.02 1.40
CA PHE A 255 -23.64 18.58 1.75
C PHE A 255 -23.28 19.76 0.85
N SER A 256 -22.47 20.69 1.36
CA SER A 256 -21.79 21.68 0.51
C SER A 256 -20.80 21.00 -0.44
N GLU A 257 -20.60 21.56 -1.64
CA GLU A 257 -19.69 20.98 -2.65
C GLU A 257 -18.23 20.84 -2.16
N ALA A 258 -17.80 21.79 -1.32
CA ALA A 258 -16.51 21.71 -0.65
C ALA A 258 -16.44 20.51 0.31
N PHE A 259 -17.51 20.26 1.08
CA PHE A 259 -17.58 19.14 2.01
C PHE A 259 -17.70 17.80 1.29
N LYS A 260 -18.48 17.69 0.20
CA LYS A 260 -18.52 16.49 -0.65
C LYS A 260 -17.13 16.10 -1.15
N SER A 261 -16.41 17.08 -1.70
CA SER A 261 -15.04 16.87 -2.21
C SER A 261 -14.08 16.45 -1.10
N GLN A 262 -14.19 17.05 0.08
CA GLN A 262 -13.38 16.68 1.25
C GLN A 262 -13.72 15.25 1.72
N LEU A 263 -14.99 14.92 1.85
CA LEU A 263 -15.48 13.63 2.33
C LEU A 263 -15.06 12.49 1.40
N LYS A 264 -15.33 12.62 0.09
CA LYS A 264 -14.90 11.65 -0.93
C LYS A 264 -13.40 11.40 -0.87
N ARG A 265 -12.59 12.46 -0.81
CA ARG A 265 -11.13 12.35 -0.71
C ARG A 265 -10.68 11.60 0.56
N ARG A 266 -11.28 11.88 1.72
CA ARG A 266 -10.92 11.23 2.99
C ARG A 266 -11.31 9.76 3.01
N LEU A 267 -12.48 9.44 2.47
CA LEU A 267 -12.93 8.05 2.29
C LEU A 267 -11.97 7.26 1.39
N MET A 268 -11.48 7.86 0.30
CA MET A 268 -10.45 7.25 -0.55
C MET A 268 -9.09 7.12 0.14
N GLN A 269 -8.80 7.95 1.15
CA GLN A 269 -7.57 7.89 1.96
C GLN A 269 -7.68 6.91 3.14
N SER A 270 -8.65 6.00 3.12
CA SER A 270 -8.85 4.97 4.15
C SER A 270 -9.36 5.47 5.50
N ASP A 271 -9.81 6.73 5.61
CA ASP A 271 -10.45 7.20 6.85
C ASP A 271 -11.84 6.55 6.99
N SER A 272 -12.16 6.02 8.18
CA SER A 272 -13.54 5.62 8.47
C SER A 272 -14.44 6.86 8.66
N LEU A 273 -15.77 6.69 8.52
CA LEU A 273 -16.70 7.79 8.84
C LEU A 273 -16.59 8.24 10.30
N GLU A 274 -16.17 7.35 11.20
CA GLU A 274 -15.92 7.66 12.60
C GLU A 274 -14.67 8.53 12.76
N ASP A 275 -13.55 8.18 12.12
CA ASP A 275 -12.33 9.00 12.09
C ASP A 275 -12.60 10.38 11.50
N ILE A 276 -13.41 10.41 10.44
CA ILE A 276 -13.83 11.64 9.78
C ILE A 276 -14.62 12.50 10.77
N GLN A 277 -15.67 11.95 11.37
CA GLN A 277 -16.48 12.68 12.35
C GLN A 277 -15.63 13.18 13.52
N GLN A 278 -14.77 12.34 14.10
CA GLN A 278 -13.92 12.72 15.23
C GLN A 278 -13.00 13.87 14.86
N THR A 279 -12.33 13.79 13.71
CA THR A 279 -11.46 14.86 13.20
C THR A 279 -12.22 16.17 12.99
N LEU A 280 -13.43 16.10 12.40
CA LEU A 280 -14.23 17.28 12.11
C LEU A 280 -14.80 17.90 13.40
N THR A 281 -15.16 17.07 14.39
CA THR A 281 -15.66 17.50 15.70
C THR A 281 -14.56 18.18 16.50
N THR A 282 -13.36 17.60 16.56
CA THR A 282 -12.20 18.22 17.21
C THR A 282 -11.81 19.53 16.54
N ARG A 283 -11.91 19.64 15.20
CA ARG A 283 -11.64 20.90 14.49
C ARG A 283 -12.70 21.97 14.71
N ALA A 284 -13.97 21.60 14.82
CA ALA A 284 -15.04 22.56 15.13
C ALA A 284 -14.91 23.14 16.55
N GLN A 285 -14.30 22.39 17.47
CA GLN A 285 -14.06 22.81 18.86
C GLN A 285 -12.78 23.66 19.02
N ASN A 286 -11.83 23.55 18.09
CA ASN A 286 -10.61 24.35 18.12
C ASN A 286 -10.85 25.71 17.45
N THR A 287 -10.61 26.79 18.19
CA THR A 287 -10.52 28.13 17.59
C THR A 287 -9.42 28.14 16.53
N ALA A 288 -9.69 28.74 15.37
CA ALA A 288 -8.69 28.89 14.34
C ALA A 288 -7.43 29.51 14.96
N PRO A 289 -6.23 28.95 14.74
CA PRO A 289 -5.02 29.55 15.28
C PRO A 289 -4.94 31.00 14.78
N PRO A 290 -4.49 31.95 15.63
CA PRO A 290 -4.32 33.32 15.21
C PRO A 290 -3.46 33.35 13.95
N PRO A 291 -3.76 34.26 12.99
CA PRO A 291 -3.00 34.33 11.75
C PRO A 291 -1.52 34.46 12.10
N ASN A 292 -0.71 33.55 11.56
CA ASN A 292 0.73 33.58 11.80
C ASN A 292 1.27 34.92 11.27
N PRO A 293 1.86 35.78 12.11
CA PRO A 293 2.35 37.11 11.68
C PRO A 293 3.50 37.00 10.66
N LEU A 294 4.11 35.81 10.53
CA LEU A 294 5.08 35.47 9.49
C LEU A 294 4.39 34.86 8.26
N ARG A 295 3.37 35.52 7.70
CA ARG A 295 2.96 35.21 6.32
C ARG A 295 4.12 35.60 5.42
N MET A 296 4.97 34.64 5.03
CA MET A 296 5.87 34.84 3.90
C MET A 296 5.02 35.25 2.70
N ASN A 297 5.44 36.31 1.99
CA ASN A 297 4.84 36.70 0.72
C ASN A 297 5.18 35.64 -0.32
N PHE A 298 4.41 34.55 -0.35
CA PHE A 298 4.60 33.47 -1.31
C PHE A 298 4.41 33.95 -2.75
N GLU A 299 3.67 35.04 -2.98
CA GLU A 299 3.45 35.64 -4.31
C GLU A 299 4.74 36.10 -5.01
N GLU A 300 5.80 36.44 -4.26
CA GLU A 300 7.08 36.94 -4.79
C GLU A 300 8.14 35.83 -4.97
N THR A 301 7.81 34.57 -4.69
CA THR A 301 8.76 33.44 -4.81
C THR A 301 8.37 32.50 -5.94
N ASP A 302 9.18 32.49 -7.00
CA ASP A 302 8.89 31.73 -8.23
C ASP A 302 8.86 30.21 -8.03
N ASN A 303 9.60 29.66 -7.05
CA ASN A 303 9.66 28.21 -6.86
C ASN A 303 10.09 27.81 -5.44
N ILE A 304 9.22 27.09 -4.72
CA ILE A 304 9.51 26.47 -3.43
C ILE A 304 9.27 24.97 -3.56
N ILE A 305 10.37 24.18 -3.57
CA ILE A 305 10.33 22.71 -3.64
C ILE A 305 9.49 22.23 -4.85
N GLY A 306 9.77 22.79 -6.03
CA GLY A 306 9.14 22.37 -7.29
C GLY A 306 7.70 22.84 -7.48
N ARG A 307 7.24 23.84 -6.72
CA ARG A 307 5.89 24.42 -6.81
C ARG A 307 5.97 25.94 -6.79
N SER A 308 5.11 26.60 -7.57
CA SER A 308 5.05 28.07 -7.58
C SER A 308 4.40 28.60 -6.30
N GLY A 309 4.75 29.83 -5.91
CA GLY A 309 4.10 30.53 -4.82
C GLY A 309 2.58 30.63 -4.95
N ALA A 310 2.10 30.85 -6.18
CA ALA A 310 0.67 30.87 -6.51
C ALA A 310 -0.02 29.50 -6.27
N GLU A 311 0.64 28.39 -6.63
CA GLU A 311 0.11 27.04 -6.39
C GLU A 311 0.04 26.74 -4.88
N ILE A 312 1.03 27.20 -4.11
CA ILE A 312 1.09 27.03 -2.66
C ILE A 312 -0.04 27.83 -1.99
N MET A 313 -0.24 29.09 -2.40
CA MET A 313 -1.33 29.94 -1.89
C MET A 313 -2.70 29.36 -2.22
N ALA A 314 -2.94 28.94 -3.46
CA ALA A 314 -4.19 28.28 -3.85
C ALA A 314 -4.47 27.01 -3.02
N ARG A 315 -3.43 26.24 -2.69
CA ARG A 315 -3.55 25.08 -1.79
C ARG A 315 -3.85 25.46 -0.34
N LEU A 316 -3.22 26.51 0.16
CA LEU A 316 -3.45 27.03 1.52
C LEU A 316 -4.87 27.58 1.66
N ASP A 317 -5.33 28.39 0.72
CA ASP A 317 -6.68 28.96 0.70
C ASP A 317 -7.73 27.85 0.60
N ARG A 318 -7.53 26.87 -0.28
CA ARG A 318 -8.38 25.68 -0.34
C ARG A 318 -8.41 24.94 1.00
N LYS A 319 -7.27 24.75 1.66
CA LYS A 319 -7.18 24.08 2.97
C LYS A 319 -7.84 24.90 4.10
N GLN A 320 -7.81 26.23 4.03
CA GLN A 320 -8.51 27.13 4.96
C GLN A 320 -10.02 27.14 4.73
N GLN A 321 -10.46 27.15 3.48
CA GLN A 321 -11.88 27.06 3.10
C GLN A 321 -12.46 25.70 3.53
N GLU A 322 -11.71 24.61 3.32
CA GLU A 322 -12.02 23.25 3.78
C GLU A 322 -12.05 23.09 5.31
N SER A 323 -11.53 24.06 6.08
CA SER A 323 -11.58 24.05 7.55
C SER A 323 -12.86 24.67 8.10
N ARG A 324 -13.67 25.32 7.26
CA ARG A 324 -14.97 25.90 7.64
C ARG A 324 -16.09 24.90 7.34
N ASN A 325 -16.14 23.81 8.10
CA ASN A 325 -17.30 22.92 8.03
C ASN A 325 -18.50 23.65 8.61
N SER A 326 -19.62 23.67 7.87
CA SER A 326 -20.83 24.26 8.42
C SER A 326 -21.46 23.32 9.45
N ALA A 327 -22.18 23.87 10.43
CA ALA A 327 -22.98 23.05 11.36
C ALA A 327 -24.01 22.18 10.61
N ALA A 328 -24.47 22.64 9.43
CA ALA A 328 -25.34 21.90 8.54
C ALA A 328 -24.65 20.65 7.95
N ASP A 329 -23.42 20.76 7.47
CA ASP A 329 -22.66 19.61 6.94
C ASP A 329 -22.42 18.52 8.00
N LEU A 330 -22.16 18.94 9.26
CA LEU A 330 -21.99 18.01 10.38
C LEU A 330 -23.31 17.30 10.75
N ALA A 331 -24.43 18.04 10.75
CA ALA A 331 -25.74 17.45 10.97
C ALA A 331 -26.09 16.46 9.83
N GLU A 332 -25.75 16.80 8.60
CA GLU A 332 -25.94 15.94 7.43
C GLU A 332 -25.10 14.65 7.51
N LEU A 333 -23.84 14.76 7.93
CA LEU A 333 -22.96 13.62 8.11
C LEU A 333 -23.52 12.64 9.16
N ASN A 334 -24.08 13.17 10.25
CA ASN A 334 -24.74 12.36 11.28
C ASN A 334 -25.99 11.67 10.74
N ARG A 335 -26.80 12.36 9.91
CA ARG A 335 -27.96 11.75 9.23
C ARG A 335 -27.54 10.60 8.32
N MET A 336 -26.55 10.84 7.46
CA MET A 336 -26.02 9.83 6.55
C MET A 336 -25.54 8.59 7.30
N ARG A 337 -24.79 8.77 8.41
CA ARG A 337 -24.33 7.65 9.23
C ARG A 337 -25.47 6.84 9.84
N ALA A 338 -26.48 7.51 10.39
CA ALA A 338 -27.65 6.83 10.95
C ALA A 338 -28.40 6.00 9.89
N ASP A 339 -28.53 6.52 8.66
CA ASP A 339 -29.13 5.79 7.55
C ASP A 339 -28.31 4.57 7.14
N LEU A 340 -26.97 4.72 7.06
CA LEU A 340 -26.04 3.63 6.75
C LEU A 340 -26.07 2.54 7.84
N GLU A 341 -26.13 2.92 9.12
CA GLU A 341 -26.26 1.98 10.24
C GLU A 341 -27.59 1.22 10.20
N LYS A 342 -28.69 1.92 9.89
CA LYS A 342 -30.01 1.30 9.74
C LYS A 342 -30.02 0.30 8.57
N GLN A 343 -29.35 0.62 7.46
CA GLN A 343 -29.22 -0.28 6.32
C GLN A 343 -28.34 -1.49 6.64
N ALA A 344 -27.24 -1.29 7.36
CA ALA A 344 -26.39 -2.39 7.84
C ALA A 344 -27.16 -3.36 8.74
N ALA A 345 -28.06 -2.85 9.58
CA ALA A 345 -28.93 -3.65 10.43
C ALA A 345 -30.07 -4.34 9.65
N GLY A 346 -30.58 -3.68 8.60
CA GLY A 346 -31.68 -4.15 7.76
C GLY A 346 -31.20 -5.04 6.62
N LYS A 347 -31.10 -6.36 6.84
CA LYS A 347 -30.73 -7.35 5.79
C LYS A 347 -31.72 -7.46 4.62
N ALA A 348 -32.86 -6.77 4.67
CA ALA A 348 -33.93 -6.88 3.68
C ALA A 348 -33.60 -6.21 2.33
N HIS A 349 -32.57 -5.35 2.24
CA HIS A 349 -32.18 -4.71 0.98
C HIS A 349 -30.66 -4.42 0.94
N LEU A 350 -29.88 -5.48 0.71
CA LEU A 350 -28.45 -5.32 0.40
C LEU A 350 -28.30 -4.71 -1.01
N PRO A 351 -27.32 -3.83 -1.23
CA PRO A 351 -27.06 -3.28 -2.56
C PRO A 351 -26.66 -4.36 -3.58
N ASP A 352 -26.91 -4.09 -4.87
CA ASP A 352 -26.65 -5.05 -5.95
C ASP A 352 -25.19 -5.54 -6.02
N PHE A 353 -24.22 -4.69 -5.65
CA PHE A 353 -22.80 -5.08 -5.61
C PHE A 353 -22.54 -6.25 -4.64
N ALA A 354 -23.37 -6.42 -3.60
CA ALA A 354 -23.18 -7.45 -2.59
C ALA A 354 -23.61 -8.83 -3.10
N ARG A 355 -24.41 -8.88 -4.16
CA ARG A 355 -25.07 -10.09 -4.65
C ARG A 355 -24.09 -11.23 -4.97
N PRO A 356 -22.96 -11.03 -5.68
CA PRO A 356 -22.03 -12.12 -5.96
C PRO A 356 -21.48 -12.78 -4.69
N LEU A 357 -21.20 -11.97 -3.67
CA LEU A 357 -20.66 -12.43 -2.40
C LEU A 357 -21.72 -13.15 -1.55
N VAL A 358 -22.93 -12.57 -1.46
CA VAL A 358 -24.06 -13.15 -0.73
C VAL A 358 -24.50 -14.47 -1.36
N ASP A 359 -24.74 -14.50 -2.67
CA ASP A 359 -25.18 -15.70 -3.39
C ASP A 359 -24.15 -16.83 -3.24
N THR A 360 -22.85 -16.49 -3.34
CA THR A 360 -21.75 -17.45 -3.14
C THR A 360 -21.69 -17.96 -1.70
N ALA A 361 -21.79 -17.08 -0.70
CA ALA A 361 -21.75 -17.46 0.71
C ALA A 361 -22.92 -18.41 1.05
N THR A 362 -24.14 -18.07 0.59
CA THR A 362 -25.33 -18.90 0.78
C THR A 362 -25.20 -20.25 0.07
N ALA A 363 -24.69 -20.27 -1.17
CA ALA A 363 -24.44 -21.52 -1.90
C ALA A 363 -23.42 -22.44 -1.18
N LEU A 364 -22.46 -21.86 -0.46
CA LEU A 364 -21.47 -22.57 0.36
C LEU A 364 -21.97 -22.88 1.79
N GLY A 365 -23.24 -22.64 2.09
CA GLY A 365 -23.87 -22.99 3.36
C GLY A 365 -23.59 -22.02 4.51
N CYS A 366 -23.12 -20.80 4.23
CA CYS A 366 -22.98 -19.76 5.24
C CYS A 366 -24.36 -19.28 5.70
N ARG A 367 -24.47 -19.00 7.00
CA ARG A 367 -25.69 -18.47 7.61
C ARG A 367 -25.75 -16.96 7.44
N ASP A 368 -26.97 -16.41 7.40
CA ASP A 368 -27.18 -14.96 7.31
C ASP A 368 -26.45 -14.19 8.41
N ASN A 369 -26.35 -14.74 9.63
CA ASN A 369 -25.65 -14.08 10.74
C ASN A 369 -24.13 -14.01 10.60
N GLN A 370 -23.55 -14.70 9.61
CA GLN A 370 -22.14 -14.59 9.25
C GLN A 370 -21.91 -13.46 8.24
N LEU A 371 -22.93 -13.00 7.53
CA LEU A 371 -22.83 -11.88 6.58
C LEU A 371 -23.00 -10.55 7.32
N VAL A 372 -21.99 -9.69 7.25
CA VAL A 372 -21.94 -8.40 7.93
C VAL A 372 -21.63 -7.31 6.91
N TYR A 373 -22.66 -6.58 6.49
CA TYR A 373 -22.49 -5.40 5.64
C TYR A 373 -22.06 -4.21 6.50
N THR A 374 -20.91 -3.60 6.17
CA THR A 374 -20.36 -2.47 6.93
C THR A 374 -20.12 -1.25 6.03
N PRO A 375 -21.16 -0.45 5.72
CA PRO A 375 -21.05 0.73 4.86
C PRO A 375 -20.05 1.78 5.36
N ASN A 376 -19.80 1.81 6.67
CA ASN A 376 -18.93 2.80 7.33
C ASN A 376 -17.46 2.35 7.42
N LEU A 377 -17.16 1.11 6.99
CA LEU A 377 -15.81 0.56 7.08
C LEU A 377 -14.93 1.14 5.97
N GLY A 378 -13.88 1.87 6.37
CA GLY A 378 -12.81 2.27 5.48
C GLY A 378 -11.91 1.09 5.14
N GLN A 379 -11.34 1.10 3.92
CA GLN A 379 -10.42 0.07 3.46
C GLN A 379 -9.03 0.22 4.10
N LYS A 380 -8.34 -0.87 4.41
CA LYS A 380 -6.93 -0.79 4.87
C LYS A 380 -5.91 -0.63 3.74
N MET A 381 -6.32 -0.94 2.51
CA MET A 381 -5.49 -0.80 1.31
C MET A 381 -6.10 0.27 0.43
N ALA A 382 -5.37 1.37 0.21
CA ALA A 382 -5.90 2.52 -0.52
C ALA A 382 -6.15 2.26 -2.02
N TYR A 383 -5.68 1.13 -2.57
CA TYR A 383 -5.81 0.80 -3.98
C TYR A 383 -7.12 0.13 -4.38
N TYR A 384 -8.00 -0.26 -3.45
CA TYR A 384 -9.31 -0.80 -3.84
C TYR A 384 -10.23 0.30 -4.38
N THR A 385 -10.98 -0.05 -5.43
CA THR A 385 -11.85 0.85 -6.19
C THR A 385 -13.33 0.44 -6.14
N GLY A 386 -13.65 -0.77 -5.67
CA GLY A 386 -15.01 -1.31 -5.65
C GLY A 386 -15.26 -2.23 -4.45
N LEU A 387 -15.88 -3.38 -4.70
CA LEU A 387 -16.16 -4.40 -3.68
C LEU A 387 -14.87 -4.76 -2.93
N PHE A 388 -14.95 -4.81 -1.61
CA PHE A 388 -13.95 -5.47 -0.78
C PHE A 388 -14.61 -6.30 0.31
N PHE A 389 -13.86 -7.31 0.78
CA PHE A 389 -14.31 -8.19 1.84
C PHE A 389 -13.16 -8.58 2.78
N GLU A 390 -13.51 -8.91 4.01
CA GLU A 390 -12.63 -9.49 5.01
C GLU A 390 -13.34 -10.66 5.70
N ILE A 391 -12.60 -11.72 6.01
CA ILE A 391 -13.11 -12.84 6.80
C ILE A 391 -12.51 -12.76 8.20
N HIS A 392 -13.37 -12.51 9.17
CA HIS A 392 -13.04 -12.26 10.57
C HIS A 392 -13.33 -13.51 11.40
N VAL A 393 -12.39 -13.94 12.21
CA VAL A 393 -12.56 -14.94 13.26
C VAL A 393 -12.44 -14.21 14.61
N PRO A 394 -13.56 -13.81 15.25
CA PRO A 394 -13.52 -12.98 16.45
C PRO A 394 -12.68 -13.55 17.59
N ALA A 395 -12.58 -14.89 17.68
CA ALA A 395 -11.77 -15.59 18.67
C ALA A 395 -10.27 -15.21 18.63
N LEU A 396 -9.75 -14.78 17.48
CA LEU A 396 -8.35 -14.37 17.33
C LEU A 396 -8.09 -12.89 17.72
N GLN A 397 -9.11 -12.16 18.17
CA GLN A 397 -9.00 -10.79 18.68
C GLN A 397 -8.29 -9.84 17.68
N GLU A 398 -7.08 -9.36 18.02
CA GLU A 398 -6.26 -8.49 17.17
C GLU A 398 -5.86 -9.13 15.84
N LYS A 399 -5.79 -10.45 15.76
CA LYS A 399 -5.49 -11.23 14.55
C LYS A 399 -6.74 -11.74 13.83
N ARG A 400 -7.94 -11.25 14.18
CA ARG A 400 -9.22 -11.76 13.64
C ARG A 400 -9.31 -11.86 12.13
N ILE A 401 -8.63 -11.00 11.37
CA ILE A 401 -8.72 -11.03 9.91
C ILE A 401 -7.82 -12.15 9.37
N ILE A 402 -8.44 -13.25 8.93
CA ILE A 402 -7.74 -14.41 8.38
C ILE A 402 -7.61 -14.34 6.85
N ALA A 403 -8.52 -13.63 6.19
CA ALA A 403 -8.47 -13.39 4.75
C ALA A 403 -9.08 -12.03 4.40
N SER A 404 -8.64 -11.46 3.28
CA SER A 404 -9.16 -10.20 2.75
C SER A 404 -8.97 -10.15 1.25
N GLY A 405 -9.85 -9.44 0.56
CA GLY A 405 -9.79 -9.24 -0.88
C GLY A 405 -10.62 -8.05 -1.34
N GLY A 406 -10.52 -7.72 -2.61
CA GLY A 406 -11.29 -6.65 -3.22
C GLY A 406 -10.87 -6.31 -4.64
N ARG A 407 -11.68 -5.47 -5.29
CA ARG A 407 -11.50 -4.95 -6.64
C ARG A 407 -10.60 -3.71 -6.65
N TYR A 408 -9.70 -3.61 -7.62
CA TYR A 408 -8.68 -2.55 -7.73
C TYR A 408 -8.38 -2.16 -9.20
N ASP A 409 -9.41 -1.71 -9.92
CA ASP A 409 -9.35 -1.48 -11.37
C ASP A 409 -8.35 -0.37 -11.81
N ASP A 410 -7.95 0.51 -10.90
CA ASP A 410 -7.01 1.60 -11.20
C ASP A 410 -5.54 1.25 -10.90
N LEU A 411 -5.28 0.15 -10.17
CA LEU A 411 -3.94 -0.15 -9.67
C LEU A 411 -2.94 -0.32 -10.82
N LEU A 412 -3.27 -1.10 -11.84
CA LEU A 412 -2.36 -1.40 -12.94
C LEU A 412 -2.00 -0.16 -13.77
N HIS A 413 -2.98 0.71 -14.04
CA HIS A 413 -2.76 1.99 -14.70
C HIS A 413 -1.81 2.87 -13.88
N SER A 414 -2.03 2.89 -12.56
CA SER A 414 -1.19 3.62 -11.62
C SER A 414 0.26 3.09 -11.50
N LEU A 415 0.49 1.84 -11.94
CA LEU A 415 1.79 1.16 -11.99
C LEU A 415 2.45 1.20 -13.37
N GLY A 416 1.80 1.80 -14.38
CA GLY A 416 2.37 2.03 -15.71
C GLY A 416 1.63 1.41 -16.88
N ALA A 417 0.46 0.77 -16.68
CA ALA A 417 -0.39 0.40 -17.82
C ALA A 417 -0.87 1.65 -18.56
N THR A 418 -1.06 1.56 -19.88
CA THR A 418 -1.51 2.70 -20.71
C THR A 418 -2.99 3.05 -20.52
N LYS A 419 -3.77 2.13 -19.95
CA LYS A 419 -5.21 2.27 -19.68
C LYS A 419 -5.56 1.60 -18.35
N PRO A 420 -6.69 1.96 -17.70
CA PRO A 420 -7.26 1.19 -16.59
C PRO A 420 -7.43 -0.28 -16.98
N VAL A 421 -7.09 -1.18 -16.06
CA VAL A 421 -7.18 -2.63 -16.25
C VAL A 421 -7.97 -3.21 -15.08
N PRO A 422 -9.13 -3.83 -15.34
CA PRO A 422 -9.96 -4.29 -14.26
C PRO A 422 -9.27 -5.45 -13.55
N ALA A 423 -9.32 -5.45 -12.22
CA ALA A 423 -8.62 -6.45 -11.44
C ALA A 423 -9.27 -6.68 -10.07
N ILE A 424 -9.20 -7.92 -9.59
CA ILE A 424 -9.72 -8.31 -8.29
C ILE A 424 -8.90 -9.44 -7.69
N GLY A 425 -8.76 -9.40 -6.38
CA GLY A 425 -7.88 -10.29 -5.63
C GLY A 425 -8.41 -10.72 -4.29
N GLY A 426 -7.80 -11.76 -3.74
CA GLY A 426 -8.01 -12.20 -2.37
C GLY A 426 -6.82 -12.99 -1.85
N ALA A 427 -6.49 -12.78 -0.57
CA ALA A 427 -5.40 -13.48 0.09
C ALA A 427 -5.79 -13.95 1.50
N ILE A 428 -5.30 -15.12 1.86
CA ILE A 428 -5.44 -15.77 3.17
C ILE A 428 -4.10 -15.69 3.89
N ALA A 429 -4.11 -15.21 5.13
CA ALA A 429 -2.96 -15.28 6.04
C ALA A 429 -2.89 -16.67 6.66
N LEU A 430 -1.91 -17.49 6.23
CA LEU A 430 -1.89 -18.91 6.56
C LEU A 430 -1.67 -19.19 8.05
N GLU A 431 -0.85 -18.40 8.72
CA GLU A 431 -0.61 -18.54 10.16
C GLU A 431 -1.91 -18.28 10.95
N ARG A 432 -2.68 -17.27 10.55
CA ARG A 432 -3.97 -16.96 11.20
C ARG A 432 -5.03 -18.00 10.85
N LEU A 433 -5.01 -18.54 9.64
CA LEU A 433 -5.88 -19.65 9.27
C LEU A 433 -5.59 -20.90 10.11
N GLN A 434 -4.32 -21.17 10.41
CA GLN A 434 -3.92 -22.28 11.29
C GLN A 434 -4.36 -22.04 12.74
N GLU A 435 -4.20 -20.81 13.25
CA GLU A 435 -4.66 -20.41 14.59
C GLU A 435 -6.20 -20.44 14.72
N ALA A 436 -6.94 -20.30 13.62
CA ALA A 436 -8.40 -20.26 13.59
C ALA A 436 -9.10 -21.64 13.60
N LYS A 437 -8.35 -22.72 13.42
CA LYS A 437 -8.87 -24.09 13.53
C LYS A 437 -9.11 -24.45 14.99
#